data_AF-B0RJF8-F1
#
_entry.id   AF-B0RJF8-F1
#
_cell.length_a   1.000
_cell.length_b   1.000
_cell.length_c   1.000
_cell.angle_alpha   90.00
_cell.angle_beta   90.00
_cell.angle_gamma   90.00
#
_symmetry.space_group_name_H-M   'P 1'
#
loop_
_entity.id
_entity.type
_entity.pdbx_description
1 polymer ?
#
loop_
_entity_poly.entity_id
_entity_poly.type
_entity_poly.pdbx_seq_one_letter_code
_entity_poly.pdbx_strand_id
1 'polypeptide(L)'
;MEDGPEAAEGQYSYAGKTYRLEEQESERWRVYDGDTYLGTLAQTDATSNERWMHYSSTPAGDEGASMPTTDDWHAALRHLIDLADE
;
A
#
# COMPACT_ATOMS: atom_id res chain seq x y z
N MET A 1 -19.11 -1.05 -3.58
CA MET A 1 -18.34 -0.30 -2.57
C MET A 1 -16.92 -0.73 -2.82
N GLU A 2 -16.23 0.05 -3.65
CA GLU A 2 -14.80 -0.09 -3.85
C GLU A 2 -14.18 0.64 -2.66
N ASP A 3 -14.03 -0.07 -1.53
CA ASP A 3 -13.34 0.45 -0.36
C ASP A 3 -11.86 0.56 -0.74
N GLY A 4 -11.34 1.78 -0.88
CA GLY A 4 -9.93 2.05 -1.08
C GLY A 4 -9.11 1.91 0.21
N PRO A 5 -7.79 2.07 0.15
CA PRO A 5 -6.91 2.05 1.34
C PRO A 5 -7.26 3.15 2.36
N GLU A 6 -7.99 4.20 1.94
CA GLU A 6 -8.62 5.20 2.81
C GLU A 6 -9.49 4.56 3.91
N ALA A 7 -10.16 3.43 3.63
CA ALA A 7 -11.00 2.74 4.59
C ALA A 7 -10.19 2.03 5.69
N ALA A 8 -8.91 1.78 5.45
CA ALA A 8 -7.97 1.17 6.38
C ALA A 8 -6.95 2.16 6.94
N GLU A 9 -7.17 3.46 6.75
CA GLU A 9 -6.36 4.49 7.38
C GLU A 9 -6.36 4.31 8.91
N GLY A 10 -5.20 4.45 9.52
CA GLY A 10 -4.99 4.33 10.96
C GLY A 10 -4.64 2.92 11.42
N GLN A 11 -5.39 1.88 11.05
CA GLN A 11 -5.12 0.53 11.54
C GLN A 11 -5.55 -0.58 10.56
N TYR A 12 -4.59 -1.43 10.17
CA TYR A 12 -4.80 -2.60 9.33
C TYR A 12 -4.26 -3.86 10.01
N SER A 13 -5.11 -4.86 10.23
CA SER A 13 -4.69 -6.12 10.84
C SER A 13 -4.45 -7.19 9.79
N TYR A 14 -3.23 -7.75 9.74
CA TYR A 14 -2.86 -8.81 8.80
C TYR A 14 -1.83 -9.75 9.42
N ALA A 15 -1.92 -11.04 9.11
CA ALA A 15 -1.04 -12.09 9.66
C ALA A 15 -0.91 -12.09 11.20
N GLY A 16 -1.92 -11.60 11.93
CA GLY A 16 -1.88 -11.46 13.39
C GLY A 16 -1.07 -10.25 13.91
N LYS A 17 -0.51 -9.44 13.01
CA LYS A 17 0.13 -8.15 13.29
C LYS A 17 -0.82 -7.00 12.95
N THR A 18 -0.56 -5.86 13.56
CA THR A 18 -1.27 -4.61 13.30
C THR A 18 -0.31 -3.64 12.64
N TYR A 19 -0.69 -3.18 11.45
CA TYR A 19 0.01 -2.17 10.68
C TYR A 19 -0.76 -0.85 10.77
N ARG A 20 -0.05 0.26 10.66
CA ARG A 20 -0.64 1.60 10.57
C ARG A 20 -0.48 2.12 9.15
N LEU A 21 -1.59 2.50 8.53
CA LEU A 21 -1.58 3.26 7.29
C LEU A 21 -1.77 4.74 7.63
N GLU A 22 -0.89 5.58 7.12
CA GLU A 22 -0.95 7.04 7.28
C GLU A 22 -1.00 7.67 5.88
N GLU A 23 -2.11 8.30 5.52
CA GLU A 23 -2.20 9.10 4.30
C GLU A 23 -1.25 10.30 4.39
N GLN A 24 -0.35 10.43 3.42
CA GLN A 24 0.59 11.56 3.31
C GLN A 24 0.13 12.57 2.28
N GLU A 25 -0.30 12.07 1.12
CA GLU A 25 -0.83 12.85 0.01
C GLU A 25 -2.11 12.16 -0.46
N SER A 26 -3.03 12.90 -1.06
CA SER A 26 -4.15 12.28 -1.77
C SER A 26 -3.57 11.18 -2.67
N GLU A 27 -4.05 9.95 -2.48
CA GLU A 27 -3.63 8.76 -3.23
C GLU A 27 -2.30 8.13 -2.79
N ARG A 28 -1.72 8.51 -1.64
CA ARG A 28 -0.51 7.88 -1.07
C ARG A 28 -0.60 7.63 0.43
N TRP A 29 -0.34 6.39 0.83
CA TRP A 29 -0.38 5.92 2.21
C TRP A 29 0.97 5.33 2.61
N ARG A 30 1.57 5.85 3.68
CA ARG A 30 2.74 5.23 4.32
C ARG A 30 2.30 4.10 5.23
N VAL A 31 3.03 3.00 5.17
CA VAL A 31 2.74 1.78 5.92
C VAL A 31 3.80 1.59 7.00
N TYR A 32 3.34 1.36 8.22
CA TYR A 32 4.20 1.17 9.40
C TYR A 32 3.86 -0.14 10.12
N ASP A 33 4.87 -0.83 10.64
CA ASP A 33 4.76 -1.88 11.67
C ASP A 33 5.19 -1.29 13.02
N GLY A 34 4.22 -0.90 13.84
CA GLY A 34 4.49 -0.10 15.04
C GLY A 34 5.13 1.25 14.69
N ASP A 35 6.40 1.43 15.07
CA ASP A 35 7.20 2.64 14.78
C ASP A 35 8.08 2.49 13.52
N THR A 36 8.13 1.28 12.94
CA THR A 36 9.00 0.95 11.80
C THR A 36 8.29 1.27 10.50
N TYR A 37 8.89 2.13 9.67
CA TYR A 37 8.40 2.42 8.33
C TYR A 37 8.72 1.27 7.37
N LEU A 38 7.70 0.68 6.75
CA LEU A 38 7.84 -0.44 5.82
C LEU A 38 7.92 0.03 4.37
N GLY A 39 7.18 1.09 4.02
CA GLY A 39 7.14 1.65 2.67
C GLY A 39 5.86 2.44 2.39
N THR A 40 5.66 2.77 1.12
CA THR A 40 4.52 3.57 0.65
C THR A 40 3.66 2.77 -0.31
N LEU A 41 2.35 2.83 -0.11
CA LEU A 41 1.32 2.41 -1.05
C LEU A 41 0.82 3.65 -1.80
N ALA A 42 0.83 3.63 -3.12
CA ALA A 42 0.34 4.70 -3.96
C ALA A 42 -0.78 4.18 -4.87
N GLN A 43 -1.91 4.86 -4.89
CA GLN A 43 -2.89 4.70 -5.95
C GLN A 43 -2.34 5.40 -7.20
N THR A 44 -2.37 4.68 -8.31
CA THR A 44 -1.95 5.15 -9.62
C THR A 44 -3.17 5.18 -10.51
N ASP A 45 -3.39 6.30 -11.19
CA ASP A 45 -4.39 6.38 -12.24
C ASP A 45 -4.22 5.21 -13.22
N ALA A 46 -5.34 4.58 -13.53
CA ALA A 46 -5.41 3.65 -14.63
C ALA A 46 -4.86 4.37 -15.87
N THR A 47 -3.92 3.74 -16.59
CA THR A 47 -3.58 4.28 -17.91
C THR A 47 -4.86 4.43 -18.72
N SER A 48 -4.98 5.41 -19.62
CA SER A 48 -6.26 5.83 -20.26
C SER A 48 -7.08 4.73 -20.98
N ASN A 49 -6.63 3.47 -20.95
CA ASN A 49 -7.27 2.28 -21.47
C ASN A 49 -7.84 1.33 -20.38
N GLU A 50 -7.62 1.60 -19.10
CA GLU A 50 -8.06 0.78 -17.97
C GLU A 50 -9.13 1.54 -17.18
N ARG A 51 -10.23 0.86 -16.81
CA ARG A 51 -11.38 1.47 -16.13
C ARG A 51 -11.28 1.46 -14.61
N TRP A 52 -10.23 0.86 -14.04
CA TRP A 52 -10.14 0.54 -12.62
C TRP A 52 -8.92 1.20 -11.99
N MET A 53 -9.06 1.61 -10.72
CA MET A 53 -7.96 2.15 -9.93
C MET A 53 -6.87 1.08 -9.77
N HIS A 54 -5.60 1.48 -9.95
CA HIS A 54 -4.46 0.62 -9.71
C HIS A 54 -3.69 1.10 -8.48
N TYR A 55 -3.00 0.18 -7.83
CA TYR A 55 -2.22 0.44 -6.64
C TYR A 55 -0.82 -0.15 -6.79
N SER A 56 0.19 0.66 -6.50
CA SER A 56 1.61 0.29 -6.48
C SER A 56 2.13 0.39 -5.06
N SER A 57 3.02 -0.52 -4.67
CA SER A 57 3.77 -0.43 -3.42
C SER A 57 5.25 -0.15 -3.69
N THR A 58 5.87 0.61 -2.79
CA THR A 58 7.30 0.94 -2.83
C THR A 58 7.89 0.68 -1.44
N PRO A 59 8.82 -0.28 -1.29
CA PRO A 59 9.41 -0.64 -0.01
C PRO A 59 10.43 0.41 0.44
N ALA A 60 10.49 0.65 1.75
CA ALA A 60 11.39 1.64 2.34
C ALA A 60 12.88 1.33 2.08
N GLY A 61 13.23 0.04 1.96
CA GLY A 61 14.59 -0.41 1.67
C GLY A 61 15.01 -0.30 0.20
N ASP A 62 14.05 -0.12 -0.71
CA ASP A 62 14.29 -0.03 -2.15
C ASP A 62 13.32 0.96 -2.79
N GLU A 63 13.54 2.25 -2.50
CA GLU A 63 12.68 3.35 -2.99
C GLU A 63 12.71 3.52 -4.53
N GLY A 64 13.61 2.79 -5.21
CA GLY A 64 13.68 2.72 -6.68
C GLY A 64 12.87 1.58 -7.30
N ALA A 65 12.49 0.56 -6.52
CA ALA A 65 11.68 -0.56 -6.98
C ALA A 65 10.19 -0.28 -6.75
N SER A 66 9.54 0.39 -7.72
CA SER A 66 8.08 0.36 -7.79
C SER A 66 7.62 -1.06 -8.15
N MET A 67 6.80 -1.64 -7.28
CA MET A 67 6.25 -2.98 -7.48
C MET A 67 5.24 -3.00 -8.62
N PRO A 68 4.94 -4.19 -9.17
CA PRO A 68 3.83 -4.33 -10.09
C PRO A 68 2.55 -3.74 -9.50
N THR A 69 1.85 -2.96 -10.31
CA THR A 69 0.54 -2.42 -9.94
C THR A 69 -0.51 -3.53 -9.91
N THR A 70 -1.45 -3.41 -9.00
CA THR A 70 -2.59 -4.33 -8.84
C THR A 70 -3.88 -3.53 -8.70
N ASP A 71 -4.99 -4.05 -9.20
CA ASP A 71 -6.33 -3.47 -8.98
C ASP A 71 -6.82 -3.66 -7.53
N ASP A 72 -6.16 -4.52 -6.75
CA ASP A 72 -6.45 -4.76 -5.34
C ASP A 72 -5.39 -4.13 -4.42
N TRP A 73 -5.75 -3.07 -3.70
CA TRP A 73 -4.83 -2.39 -2.78
C TRP A 73 -4.42 -3.27 -1.59
N HIS A 74 -5.27 -4.21 -1.16
CA HIS A 74 -4.91 -5.16 -0.12
C HIS A 74 -3.74 -6.04 -0.57
N ALA A 75 -3.73 -6.49 -1.82
CA ALA A 75 -2.65 -7.29 -2.39
C ALA A 75 -1.33 -6.51 -2.45
N ALA A 76 -1.37 -5.25 -2.90
CA ALA A 76 -0.19 -4.37 -2.90
C ALA A 76 0.36 -4.17 -1.48
N LEU A 77 -0.52 -3.87 -0.52
CA LEU A 77 -0.13 -3.70 0.88
C LEU A 77 0.45 -4.99 1.48
N ARG A 78 -0.19 -6.14 1.23
CA ARG A 78 0.30 -7.44 1.72
C ARG A 78 1.66 -7.79 1.15
N HIS A 79 1.88 -7.51 -0.13
CA HIS A 79 3.17 -7.74 -0.76
C HIS A 79 4.27 -6.87 -0.14
N LEU A 80 3.97 -5.60 0.13
CA LEU A 80 4.87 -4.71 0.86
C LEU A 80 5.23 -5.25 2.25
N ILE A 81 4.23 -5.76 2.98
CA ILE A 81 4.42 -6.33 4.31
C ILE A 81 5.29 -7.59 4.26
N ASP A 82 5.02 -8.48 3.29
CA ASP A 82 5.76 -9.74 3.10
C ASP A 82 7.26 -9.46 2.87
N LEU A 83 7.57 -8.51 2.00
CA LEU A 83 8.95 -8.11 1.70
C LEU A 83 9.68 -7.44 2.85
N ALA A 84 8.94 -6.86 3.81
CA ALA A 84 9.53 -6.27 4.99
C ALA A 84 9.76 -7.29 6.12
N ASP A 85 9.15 -8.48 6.04
CA ASP A 85 9.32 -9.58 7.01
C ASP A 85 10.41 -10.58 6.57
N GLU A 86 10.86 -10.55 5.30
CA GLU A 86 12.01 -11.31 4.75
C GLU A 86 13.38 -10.80 5.24
#